data_AF-A0A1Y4J2I8-F1
#
_entry.id   AF-A0A1Y4J2I8-F1
#
_cell.length_a   1.000
_cell.length_b   1.000
_cell.length_c   1.000
_cell.angle_alpha   90.00
_cell.angle_beta   90.00
_cell.angle_gamma   90.00
#
_symmetry.space_group_name_H-M   'P 1'
#
loop_
_entity.id
_entity.type
_entity.pdbx_description
1 polymer ?
#
loop_
_entity_poly.entity_id
_entity_poly.type
_entity_poly.pdbx_seq_one_letter_code
_entity_poly.pdbx_strand_id
1 'polypeptide(L)'
;MAATFVFCGCQSTDKDTHLTAEEAKTIRHDFLHKIQTKNEVGTEELISLVKEWKRIDKAVSDGSAPDTADFHTAHVSKDHIVWNDSVRSQMRRLIDSRQRRLTDYLTVVQNLNSIETDTVSMRLASSVHRLYRKAGTAGIYKGSGKEAVRNYNRLLEDVLRKGIHNRQEVFGFLMEEDVAFRSFLHHLPVISGGDIPMGGITRNTGTVIRRIIGLADSVPPVLEKPEAVILLTMRNNRRLLQNAAACVEDLEVLRIKDDGQAAAYLWMILQPWITFDGLAYALMDEGEWHLLEELAVKTPGSLGKLKVDGSPFDINALPALLIETFILG
;
A
#
# COMPACT_ATOMS: atom_id res chain seq x y z
N MET A 1 9.26 -33.52 38.42
CA MET A 1 10.03 -34.37 37.48
C MET A 1 9.80 -33.78 36.10
N ALA A 2 10.79 -33.07 35.58
CA ALA A 2 10.70 -32.30 34.34
C ALA A 2 10.96 -33.23 33.14
N ALA A 3 10.12 -33.14 32.10
CA ALA A 3 10.41 -33.74 30.80
C ALA A 3 10.80 -32.62 29.84
N THR A 4 12.11 -32.49 29.66
CA THR A 4 12.77 -31.57 28.76
C THR A 4 12.70 -32.15 27.35
N PHE A 5 12.05 -31.46 26.40
CA PHE A 5 12.14 -31.83 24.99
C PHE A 5 13.43 -31.24 24.39
N VAL A 6 14.36 -32.14 24.09
CA VAL A 6 15.62 -31.85 23.39
C VAL A 6 15.32 -31.73 21.90
N PHE A 7 15.53 -30.54 21.33
CA PHE A 7 15.67 -30.37 19.89
C PHE A 7 17.07 -30.84 19.49
N CYS A 8 17.16 -31.98 18.81
CA CYS A 8 18.38 -32.43 18.15
C CYS A 8 18.41 -31.92 16.71
N GLY A 9 19.52 -31.30 16.31
CA GLY A 9 19.69 -30.68 15.01
C GLY A 9 20.11 -31.62 13.89
N CYS A 10 19.72 -31.20 12.68
CA CYS A 10 20.27 -31.45 11.34
C CYS A 10 20.25 -32.87 10.76
N GLN A 11 19.37 -33.09 9.78
CA GLN A 11 19.73 -33.66 8.48
C GLN A 11 18.72 -33.23 7.40
N SER A 12 19.24 -32.68 6.32
CA SER A 12 18.51 -32.31 5.11
C SER A 12 18.02 -33.57 4.38
N THR A 13 16.71 -33.82 4.46
CA THR A 13 16.00 -34.63 3.48
C THR A 13 14.68 -33.92 3.21
N ASP A 14 14.56 -33.33 2.02
CA ASP A 14 13.27 -32.96 1.44
C ASP A 14 12.42 -34.24 1.36
N LYS A 15 11.52 -34.38 2.32
CA LYS A 15 10.38 -35.29 2.24
C LYS A 15 9.18 -34.43 2.57
N ASP A 16 8.42 -34.10 1.54
CA ASP A 16 7.05 -33.62 1.63
C ASP A 16 6.27 -34.54 2.58
N THR A 17 6.27 -34.18 3.85
CA THR A 17 5.50 -34.87 4.88
C THR A 17 4.18 -34.11 4.93
N HIS A 18 3.27 -34.49 4.05
CA HIS A 18 1.90 -33.99 4.08
C HIS A 18 1.27 -34.33 5.44
N LEU A 19 0.64 -33.34 6.06
CA LEU A 19 -0.08 -33.53 7.33
C LEU A 19 -1.21 -34.54 7.14
N THR A 20 -1.36 -35.47 8.07
CA THR A 20 -2.55 -36.32 8.12
C THR A 20 -3.79 -35.50 8.50
N ALA A 21 -4.99 -36.01 8.19
CA ALA A 21 -6.25 -35.33 8.50
C ALA A 21 -6.42 -35.06 10.02
N GLU A 22 -5.98 -35.99 10.88
CA GLU A 22 -6.07 -35.84 12.34
C GLU A 22 -5.04 -34.84 12.89
N GLU A 23 -3.82 -34.81 12.34
CA GLU A 23 -2.82 -33.79 12.69
C GLU A 23 -3.30 -32.40 12.27
N ALA A 24 -3.84 -32.27 11.05
CA ALA A 24 -4.43 -31.03 10.56
C ALA A 24 -5.60 -30.56 11.44
N LYS A 25 -6.45 -31.48 11.91
CA LYS A 25 -7.55 -31.15 12.83
C LYS A 25 -7.04 -30.68 14.19
N THR A 26 -6.04 -31.37 14.74
CA THR A 26 -5.45 -31.05 16.04
C THR A 26 -4.78 -29.68 16.03
N ILE A 27 -3.89 -29.42 15.05
CA ILE A 27 -3.19 -28.13 14.93
C ILE A 27 -4.18 -26.98 14.75
N ARG A 28 -5.23 -27.16 13.94
CA ARG A 28 -6.27 -26.15 13.75
C ARG A 28 -7.06 -25.86 15.03
N HIS A 29 -7.40 -26.91 15.79
CA HIS A 29 -8.10 -26.78 17.07
C HIS A 29 -7.24 -26.05 18.11
N ASP A 30 -5.99 -26.46 18.27
CA ASP A 30 -5.06 -25.87 19.23
C ASP A 30 -4.80 -24.39 18.93
N PHE A 31 -4.62 -24.04 17.65
CA PHE A 31 -4.45 -22.65 17.24
C PHE A 31 -5.70 -21.82 17.52
N LEU A 32 -6.89 -22.34 17.20
CA LEU A 32 -8.15 -21.62 17.46
C LEU A 32 -8.37 -21.40 18.96
N HIS A 33 -8.14 -22.42 19.79
CA HIS A 33 -8.21 -22.30 21.24
C HIS A 33 -7.20 -21.27 21.78
N LYS A 34 -5.96 -21.30 21.27
CA LYS A 34 -4.91 -20.33 21.62
C LYS A 34 -5.31 -18.88 21.34
N ILE A 35 -5.96 -18.58 20.21
CA ILE A 35 -6.39 -17.20 19.91
C ILE A 35 -7.67 -16.81 20.66
N GLN A 36 -8.57 -17.76 20.95
CA GLN A 36 -9.79 -17.52 21.73
C GLN A 36 -9.50 -17.13 23.18
N THR A 37 -8.47 -17.71 23.79
CA THR A 37 -8.09 -17.44 25.18
C THR A 37 -7.39 -16.08 25.39
N LYS A 38 -7.06 -15.36 24.31
CA LYS A 38 -6.41 -14.05 24.38
C LYS A 38 -7.43 -12.93 24.44
N ASN A 39 -7.36 -12.07 25.45
CA ASN A 39 -8.26 -10.92 25.58
C ASN A 39 -7.79 -9.72 24.77
N GLU A 40 -6.50 -9.40 24.84
CA GLU A 40 -5.85 -8.29 24.17
C GLU A 40 -4.49 -8.73 23.60
N VAL A 41 -4.07 -8.18 22.46
CA VAL A 41 -2.76 -8.47 21.85
C VAL A 41 -2.04 -7.22 21.35
N GLY A 42 -0.73 -7.19 21.60
CA GLY A 42 0.19 -6.22 20.99
C GLY A 42 0.35 -6.40 19.48
N THR A 43 1.07 -5.50 18.81
CA THR A 43 1.29 -5.58 17.35
C THR A 43 2.21 -6.75 16.97
N GLU A 44 3.31 -6.95 17.69
CA GLU A 44 4.24 -8.06 17.44
C GLU A 44 3.59 -9.44 17.66
N GLU A 45 2.75 -9.54 18.69
CA GLU A 45 2.01 -10.76 18.96
C GLU A 45 0.98 -11.03 17.87
N LEU A 46 0.23 -10.00 17.44
CA LEU A 46 -0.69 -10.11 16.30
C LEU A 46 0.03 -10.59 15.03
N ILE A 47 1.17 -9.99 14.69
CA ILE A 47 2.01 -10.39 13.54
C ILE A 47 2.40 -11.86 13.65
N SER A 48 2.85 -12.29 14.83
CA SER A 48 3.25 -13.68 15.09
C SER A 48 2.09 -14.65 14.91
N LEU A 49 0.90 -14.31 15.43
CA LEU A 49 -0.31 -15.11 15.26
C LEU A 49 -0.74 -15.21 13.79
N VAL A 50 -0.63 -14.12 13.01
CA VAL A 50 -0.93 -14.17 11.57
C VAL A 50 0.08 -15.02 10.81
N LYS A 51 1.39 -14.92 11.12
CA LYS A 51 2.42 -15.78 10.52
C LYS A 51 2.20 -17.25 10.84
N GLU A 52 1.73 -17.57 12.05
CA GLU A 52 1.36 -18.94 12.44
C GLU A 52 0.11 -19.42 11.70
N TRP A 53 -0.93 -18.60 11.64
CA TRP A 53 -2.14 -18.90 10.87
C TRP A 53 -1.83 -19.19 9.40
N LYS A 54 -1.11 -18.30 8.71
CA LYS A 54 -0.72 -18.50 7.29
C LYS A 54 0.09 -19.77 7.06
N ARG A 55 0.96 -20.15 8.01
CA ARG A 55 1.72 -21.41 7.94
C ARG A 55 0.81 -22.63 8.07
N ILE A 56 -0.14 -22.60 9.02
CA ILE A 56 -1.11 -23.69 9.21
C ILE A 56 -2.00 -23.82 7.96
N ASP A 57 -2.53 -22.71 7.47
CA ASP A 57 -3.39 -22.65 6.28
C ASP A 57 -2.68 -23.23 5.03
N LYS A 58 -1.41 -22.84 4.81
CA LYS A 58 -0.58 -23.42 3.75
C LYS A 58 -0.37 -24.92 3.93
N ALA A 59 0.03 -25.36 5.12
CA ALA A 59 0.33 -26.77 5.37
C ALA A 59 -0.91 -27.67 5.22
N VAL A 60 -2.10 -27.19 5.63
CA VAL A 60 -3.36 -27.90 5.45
C VAL A 60 -3.78 -27.92 3.99
N SER A 61 -3.61 -26.80 3.27
CA SER A 61 -3.92 -26.72 1.84
C SER A 61 -3.04 -27.67 1.02
N ASP A 62 -1.73 -27.66 1.26
CA ASP A 62 -0.75 -28.53 0.58
C ASP A 62 -0.99 -30.02 0.94
N GLY A 63 -1.46 -30.33 2.16
CA GLY A 63 -1.86 -31.68 2.58
C GLY A 63 -3.19 -32.18 2.00
N SER A 64 -3.98 -31.30 1.36
CA SER A 64 -5.32 -31.60 0.85
C SER A 64 -5.41 -31.73 -0.68
N ALA A 65 -4.27 -31.78 -1.37
CA ALA A 65 -4.20 -31.92 -2.83
C ALA A 65 -5.00 -33.16 -3.31
N PRO A 66 -5.78 -33.04 -4.40
CA PRO A 66 -6.82 -34.01 -4.73
C PRO A 66 -6.23 -35.30 -5.31
N ASP A 67 -6.31 -36.40 -4.57
CA ASP A 67 -6.50 -37.70 -5.20
C ASP A 67 -7.94 -37.72 -5.76
N THR A 68 -8.05 -37.62 -7.08
CA THR A 68 -9.30 -37.49 -7.84
C THR A 68 -10.18 -38.73 -7.70
N ALA A 69 -10.94 -38.86 -6.62
CA ALA A 69 -12.15 -39.72 -6.52
C ALA A 69 -12.92 -39.61 -5.18
N ASP A 70 -12.43 -38.89 -4.16
CA ASP A 70 -12.86 -39.19 -2.79
C ASP A 70 -13.78 -38.14 -2.13
N PHE A 71 -14.95 -38.55 -1.64
CA PHE A 71 -15.93 -37.71 -0.91
C PHE A 71 -15.33 -37.09 0.36
N HIS A 72 -14.27 -37.67 0.90
CA HIS A 72 -13.51 -37.16 2.04
C HIS A 72 -12.85 -35.81 1.76
N THR A 73 -12.39 -35.55 0.53
CA THR A 73 -11.76 -34.26 0.14
C THR A 73 -12.76 -33.09 0.19
N ALA A 74 -14.02 -33.34 -0.16
CA ALA A 74 -15.08 -32.32 -0.11
C ALA A 74 -15.46 -31.91 1.33
N HIS A 75 -15.46 -32.85 2.28
CA HIS A 75 -15.69 -32.54 3.70
C HIS A 75 -14.49 -31.80 4.33
N VAL A 76 -13.25 -32.19 4.00
CA VAL A 76 -12.03 -31.49 4.44
C VAL A 76 -12.03 -30.04 3.97
N SER A 77 -12.46 -29.79 2.72
CA SER A 77 -12.61 -28.43 2.18
C SER A 77 -13.63 -27.60 2.97
N LYS A 78 -14.78 -28.17 3.33
CA LYS A 78 -15.81 -27.47 4.14
C LYS A 78 -15.33 -27.17 5.56
N ASP A 79 -14.70 -28.12 6.22
CA ASP A 79 -14.15 -27.94 7.57
C ASP A 79 -13.01 -26.92 7.58
N HIS A 80 -12.23 -26.84 6.51
CA HIS A 80 -11.18 -25.83 6.33
C HIS A 80 -11.76 -24.42 6.22
N ILE A 81 -12.82 -24.24 5.42
CA ILE A 81 -13.54 -22.96 5.29
C ILE A 81 -14.09 -22.51 6.65
N VAL A 82 -14.81 -23.39 7.36
CA VAL A 82 -15.40 -23.05 8.68
C VAL A 82 -14.33 -22.67 9.70
N TRP A 83 -13.19 -23.37 9.68
CA TRP A 83 -12.06 -23.02 10.54
C TRP A 83 -11.48 -21.66 10.19
N ASN A 84 -11.25 -21.37 8.90
CA ASN A 84 -10.73 -20.09 8.46
C ASN A 84 -11.67 -18.94 8.82
N ASP A 85 -12.98 -19.10 8.67
CA ASP A 85 -13.96 -18.10 9.11
C ASP A 85 -13.92 -17.86 10.63
N SER A 86 -13.75 -18.95 11.40
CA SER A 86 -13.59 -18.86 12.86
C SER A 86 -12.32 -18.11 13.26
N VAL A 87 -11.20 -18.40 12.58
CA VAL A 87 -9.93 -17.68 12.80
C VAL A 87 -10.06 -16.21 12.40
N ARG A 88 -10.62 -15.90 11.22
CA ARG A 88 -10.84 -14.50 10.77
C ARG A 88 -11.68 -13.71 11.78
N SER A 89 -12.74 -14.31 12.32
CA SER A 89 -13.58 -13.70 13.36
C SER A 89 -12.78 -13.41 14.64
N GLN A 90 -11.96 -14.36 15.11
CA GLN A 90 -11.11 -14.14 16.28
C GLN A 90 -9.98 -13.13 16.01
N MET A 91 -9.39 -13.11 14.81
CA MET A 91 -8.38 -12.13 14.43
C MET A 91 -8.96 -10.71 14.43
N ARG A 92 -10.17 -10.50 13.89
CA ARG A 92 -10.87 -9.22 13.97
C ARG A 92 -11.04 -8.77 15.42
N ARG A 93 -11.55 -9.66 16.29
CA ARG A 93 -11.67 -9.39 17.74
C ARG A 93 -10.33 -8.99 18.37
N LEU A 94 -9.23 -9.64 18.01
CA LEU A 94 -7.89 -9.33 18.51
C LEU A 94 -7.32 -8.02 17.95
N ILE A 95 -7.62 -7.69 16.69
CA ILE A 95 -7.26 -6.39 16.10
C ILE A 95 -7.94 -5.27 16.88
N ASP A 96 -9.24 -5.42 17.16
CA ASP A 96 -10.10 -4.44 17.86
C ASP A 96 -9.91 -4.45 19.39
N SER A 97 -9.15 -5.40 19.94
CA SER A 97 -8.97 -5.53 21.39
C SER A 97 -8.29 -4.34 22.06
N ARG A 98 -7.64 -3.47 21.28
CA ARG A 98 -7.03 -2.22 21.74
C ARG A 98 -7.05 -1.17 20.65
N GLN A 99 -6.93 0.10 21.06
CA GLN A 99 -6.76 1.22 20.12
C GLN A 99 -5.46 1.07 19.31
N ARG A 100 -5.59 1.00 17.99
CA ARG A 100 -4.47 0.90 17.04
C ARG A 100 -4.02 2.28 16.55
N ARG A 101 -2.76 2.37 16.15
CA ARG A 101 -2.15 3.56 15.54
C ARG A 101 -1.70 3.26 14.11
N LEU A 102 -1.55 4.29 13.27
CA LEU A 102 -1.01 4.12 11.92
C LEU A 102 0.42 3.52 11.95
N THR A 103 1.18 3.78 13.01
CA THR A 103 2.48 3.13 13.22
C THR A 103 2.34 1.63 13.45
N ASP A 104 1.31 1.16 14.18
CA ASP A 104 1.03 -0.27 14.31
C ASP A 104 0.71 -0.89 12.95
N TYR A 105 -0.07 -0.19 12.12
CA TYR A 105 -0.39 -0.64 10.75
C TYR A 105 0.87 -0.79 9.89
N LEU A 106 1.79 0.19 9.91
CA LEU A 106 3.03 0.08 9.16
C LEU A 106 3.90 -1.09 9.63
N THR A 107 4.00 -1.33 10.95
CA THR A 107 4.71 -2.50 11.47
C THR A 107 4.09 -3.81 10.98
N VAL A 108 2.76 -3.90 10.92
CA VAL A 108 2.04 -5.04 10.34
C VAL A 108 2.42 -5.23 8.87
N VAL A 109 2.34 -4.17 8.07
CA VAL A 109 2.67 -4.22 6.63
C VAL A 109 4.11 -4.65 6.41
N GLN A 110 5.08 -4.03 7.09
CA GLN A 110 6.51 -4.36 6.96
C GLN A 110 6.80 -5.84 7.26
N ASN A 111 6.07 -6.43 8.20
CA ASN A 111 6.31 -7.80 8.65
C ASN A 111 5.50 -8.88 7.93
N LEU A 112 4.38 -8.51 7.29
CA LEU A 112 3.42 -9.45 6.72
C LEU A 112 3.24 -9.29 5.20
N ASN A 113 3.73 -8.20 4.60
CA ASN A 113 3.76 -8.06 3.15
C ASN A 113 4.73 -9.07 2.55
N SER A 114 4.22 -10.02 1.78
CA SER A 114 4.97 -11.13 1.20
C SER A 114 5.11 -11.02 -0.32
N ILE A 115 4.91 -9.82 -0.89
CA ILE A 115 5.09 -9.62 -2.33
C ILE A 115 6.57 -9.75 -2.67
N GLU A 116 6.89 -10.86 -3.34
CA GLU A 116 8.21 -11.10 -3.92
C GLU A 116 8.29 -10.41 -5.29
N THR A 117 9.31 -9.58 -5.47
CA THR A 117 9.65 -8.99 -6.78
C THR A 117 10.87 -9.67 -7.34
N ASP A 118 10.83 -10.12 -8.60
CA ASP A 118 11.96 -10.76 -9.24
C ASP A 118 13.16 -9.79 -9.41
N THR A 119 14.34 -10.35 -9.67
CA THR A 119 15.59 -9.57 -9.77
C THR A 119 15.55 -8.50 -10.87
N VAL A 120 14.86 -8.72 -11.98
CA VAL A 120 14.74 -7.75 -13.07
C VAL A 120 13.87 -6.58 -12.62
N SER A 121 12.71 -6.88 -12.02
CA SER A 121 11.81 -5.89 -11.43
C SER A 121 12.50 -5.04 -10.35
N MET A 122 13.29 -5.66 -9.46
CA MET A 122 14.07 -4.94 -8.44
C MET A 122 15.13 -3.99 -9.04
N ARG A 123 15.78 -4.40 -10.13
CA ARG A 123 16.76 -3.56 -10.85
C ARG A 123 16.09 -2.37 -11.52
N LEU A 124 14.90 -2.58 -12.10
CA LEU A 124 14.09 -1.50 -12.65
C LEU A 124 13.69 -0.52 -11.53
N ALA A 125 13.10 -1.02 -10.44
CA ALA A 125 12.71 -0.19 -9.30
C ALA A 125 13.88 0.65 -8.77
N SER A 126 15.04 0.03 -8.57
CA SER A 126 16.26 0.73 -8.17
C SER A 126 16.68 1.85 -9.14
N SER A 127 16.44 1.65 -10.44
CA SER A 127 16.75 2.66 -11.47
C SER A 127 15.75 3.82 -11.46
N VAL A 128 14.47 3.53 -11.23
CA VAL A 128 13.40 4.51 -11.08
C VAL A 128 13.62 5.36 -9.83
N HIS A 129 14.01 4.75 -8.71
CA HIS A 129 14.40 5.46 -7.48
C HIS A 129 15.53 6.45 -7.72
N ARG A 130 16.59 6.05 -8.43
CA ARG A 130 17.68 6.96 -8.81
C ARG A 130 17.18 8.13 -9.67
N LEU A 131 16.29 7.85 -10.61
CA LEU A 131 15.69 8.88 -11.46
C LEU A 131 14.89 9.89 -10.63
N TYR A 132 14.04 9.44 -9.70
CA TYR A 132 13.27 10.34 -8.84
C TYR A 132 14.11 11.08 -7.81
N ARG A 133 15.20 10.49 -7.31
CA ARG A 133 16.17 11.24 -6.49
C ARG A 133 16.80 12.38 -7.28
N LYS A 134 17.18 12.13 -8.54
CA LYS A 134 17.71 13.18 -9.44
C LYS A 134 16.65 14.26 -9.73
N ALA A 135 15.42 13.87 -10.09
CA ALA A 135 14.31 14.81 -10.29
C ALA A 135 14.01 15.61 -9.02
N GLY A 136 14.15 14.97 -7.85
CA GLY A 136 14.07 15.57 -6.51
C GLY A 136 14.94 16.81 -6.31
N THR A 137 16.12 16.85 -6.93
CA THR A 137 17.05 17.98 -6.82
C THR A 137 16.73 19.15 -7.74
N ALA A 138 15.86 18.96 -8.74
CA ALA A 138 15.46 20.04 -9.63
C ALA A 138 14.60 21.07 -8.87
N GLY A 139 14.81 22.34 -9.18
CA GLY A 139 14.00 23.42 -8.62
C GLY A 139 12.57 23.38 -9.17
N ILE A 140 11.62 23.86 -8.36
CA ILE A 140 10.23 24.05 -8.78
C ILE A 140 10.08 25.22 -9.76
N TYR A 141 8.95 25.29 -10.47
CA TYR A 141 8.60 26.42 -11.31
C TYR A 141 8.55 27.71 -10.49
N LYS A 142 9.14 28.77 -11.05
CA LYS A 142 9.04 30.11 -10.49
C LYS A 142 7.67 30.71 -10.82
N GLY A 143 7.20 31.60 -9.95
CA GLY A 143 6.00 32.40 -10.19
C GLY A 143 4.87 32.09 -9.21
N SER A 144 3.65 32.37 -9.64
CA SER A 144 2.42 32.22 -8.90
C SER A 144 1.79 30.82 -9.05
N GLY A 145 0.87 30.46 -8.15
CA GLY A 145 0.09 29.21 -8.27
C GLY A 145 -0.66 29.07 -9.61
N LYS A 146 -1.17 30.18 -10.17
CA LYS A 146 -1.78 30.19 -11.52
C LYS A 146 -0.77 29.85 -12.61
N GLU A 147 0.48 30.29 -12.49
CA GLU A 147 1.56 29.95 -13.43
C GLU A 147 1.98 28.49 -13.28
N ALA A 148 2.09 27.98 -12.06
CA ALA A 148 2.37 26.57 -11.82
C ALA A 148 1.31 25.66 -12.47
N VAL A 149 0.02 25.95 -12.26
CA VAL A 149 -1.09 25.20 -12.89
C VAL A 149 -1.08 25.31 -14.41
N ARG A 150 -0.81 26.50 -14.97
CA ARG A 150 -0.71 26.68 -16.43
C ARG A 150 0.46 25.91 -17.02
N ASN A 151 1.63 25.93 -16.37
CA ASN A 151 2.81 25.21 -16.83
C ASN A 151 2.60 23.70 -16.77
N TYR A 152 1.94 23.20 -15.73
CA TYR A 152 1.61 21.79 -15.63
C TYR A 152 0.62 21.36 -16.73
N ASN A 153 -0.47 22.12 -16.96
CA ASN A 153 -1.37 21.82 -18.07
C ASN A 153 -0.64 21.84 -19.43
N ARG A 154 0.24 22.82 -19.67
CA ARG A 154 1.04 22.89 -20.91
C ARG A 154 1.90 21.65 -21.10
N LEU A 155 2.59 21.18 -20.07
CA LEU A 155 3.37 19.93 -20.11
C LEU A 155 2.49 18.76 -20.57
N LEU A 156 1.34 18.59 -19.92
CA LEU A 156 0.42 17.49 -20.25
C LEU A 156 -0.14 17.59 -21.67
N GLU A 157 -0.53 18.79 -22.10
CA GLU A 157 -1.02 19.05 -23.46
C GLU A 157 0.05 18.81 -24.52
N ASP A 158 1.29 19.23 -24.26
CA ASP A 158 2.41 19.00 -25.16
C ASP A 158 2.71 17.51 -25.33
N VAL A 159 2.67 16.74 -24.25
CA VAL A 159 2.82 15.27 -24.29
C VAL A 159 1.66 14.63 -25.04
N LEU A 160 0.42 15.07 -24.80
CA LEU A 160 -0.75 14.55 -25.53
C LEU A 160 -0.71 14.89 -27.02
N ARG A 161 -0.13 16.03 -27.40
CA ARG A 161 0.01 16.45 -28.79
C ARG A 161 1.14 15.72 -29.52
N LYS A 162 2.32 15.62 -28.89
CA LYS A 162 3.51 14.99 -29.48
C LYS A 162 3.46 13.47 -29.46
N GLY A 163 2.78 12.90 -28.47
CA GLY A 163 2.83 11.46 -28.17
C GLY A 163 4.09 11.08 -27.40
N ILE A 164 4.13 9.83 -26.94
CA ILE A 164 5.29 9.17 -26.34
C ILE A 164 5.53 7.91 -27.17
N HIS A 165 6.74 7.76 -27.72
CA HIS A 165 7.05 6.73 -28.72
C HIS A 165 8.19 5.81 -28.30
N ASN A 166 8.92 6.14 -27.24
CA ASN A 166 10.04 5.34 -26.76
C ASN A 166 10.22 5.46 -25.24
N ARG A 167 11.03 4.58 -24.66
CA ARG A 167 11.31 4.54 -23.22
C ARG A 167 11.88 5.87 -22.70
N GLN A 168 12.79 6.49 -23.44
CA GLN A 168 13.43 7.74 -23.01
C GLN A 168 12.41 8.87 -22.83
N GLU A 169 11.42 8.96 -23.72
CA GLU A 169 10.33 9.92 -23.62
C GLU A 169 9.40 9.64 -22.43
N VAL A 170 9.15 8.36 -22.09
CA VAL A 170 8.41 8.00 -20.86
C VAL A 170 9.16 8.54 -19.64
N PHE A 171 10.44 8.24 -19.52
CA PHE A 171 11.25 8.68 -18.38
C PHE A 171 11.40 10.21 -18.33
N GLY A 172 11.57 10.86 -19.49
CA GLY A 172 11.61 12.31 -19.62
C GLY A 172 10.33 12.94 -19.09
N PHE A 173 9.17 12.44 -19.53
CA PHE A 173 7.88 12.88 -19.04
C PHE A 173 7.74 12.71 -17.52
N LEU A 174 8.10 11.55 -16.96
CA LEU A 174 7.99 11.29 -15.52
C LEU A 174 8.83 12.28 -14.68
N MET A 175 10.04 12.63 -15.15
CA MET A 175 10.88 13.63 -14.48
C MET A 175 10.30 15.04 -14.58
N GLU A 176 9.84 15.45 -15.76
CA GLU A 176 9.22 16.77 -15.96
C GLU A 176 7.91 16.91 -15.18
N GLU A 177 7.14 15.82 -15.10
CA GLU A 177 5.92 15.77 -14.32
C GLU A 177 6.20 15.88 -12.82
N ASP A 178 7.24 15.22 -12.28
CA ASP A 178 7.61 15.35 -10.87
C ASP A 178 7.87 16.83 -10.50
N VAL A 179 8.58 17.56 -11.36
CA VAL A 179 8.82 18.99 -11.17
C VAL A 179 7.51 19.78 -11.21
N ALA A 180 6.66 19.53 -12.21
CA ALA A 180 5.38 20.21 -12.35
C ALA A 180 4.45 19.95 -11.15
N PHE A 181 4.43 18.72 -10.66
CA PHE A 181 3.62 18.30 -9.53
C PHE A 181 4.10 18.88 -8.21
N ARG A 182 5.41 18.87 -7.94
CA ARG A 182 5.98 19.54 -6.76
C ARG A 182 5.76 21.05 -6.78
N SER A 183 5.83 21.65 -7.97
CA SER A 183 5.50 23.08 -8.16
C SER A 183 4.03 23.38 -7.86
N PHE A 184 3.14 22.47 -8.26
CA PHE A 184 1.73 22.53 -7.89
C PHE A 184 1.54 22.45 -6.37
N LEU A 185 2.18 21.47 -5.71
CA LEU A 185 2.05 21.29 -4.26
C LEU A 185 2.60 22.46 -3.45
N HIS A 186 3.70 23.07 -3.91
CA HIS A 186 4.24 24.28 -3.27
C HIS A 186 3.23 25.43 -3.20
N HIS A 187 2.28 25.49 -4.14
CA HIS A 187 1.23 26.51 -4.16
C HIS A 187 -0.13 25.98 -3.70
N LEU A 188 -0.19 24.79 -3.12
CA LEU A 188 -1.43 24.13 -2.73
C LEU A 188 -2.33 25.00 -1.82
N PRO A 189 -1.83 25.74 -0.81
CA PRO A 189 -2.68 26.60 0.02
C PRO A 189 -3.43 27.68 -0.76
N VAL A 190 -2.80 28.21 -1.81
CA VAL A 190 -3.38 29.26 -2.66
C VAL A 190 -4.33 28.66 -3.68
N ILE A 191 -3.96 27.52 -4.28
CA ILE A 191 -4.75 26.83 -5.30
C ILE A 191 -6.02 26.24 -4.70
N SER A 192 -5.92 25.55 -3.56
CA SER A 192 -7.04 24.85 -2.92
C SER A 192 -8.12 25.77 -2.36
N GLY A 193 -7.81 27.04 -2.13
CA GLY A 193 -8.74 28.02 -1.59
C GLY A 193 -9.12 29.12 -2.58
N GLY A 194 -9.21 28.83 -3.88
CA GLY A 194 -9.58 29.80 -4.92
C GLY A 194 -10.10 29.18 -6.22
N ASP A 195 -10.55 30.02 -7.15
CA ASP A 195 -11.20 29.61 -8.42
C ASP A 195 -10.22 29.14 -9.52
N ILE A 196 -9.12 28.47 -9.16
CA ILE A 196 -8.16 27.97 -10.16
C ILE A 196 -8.65 26.61 -10.68
N PRO A 197 -9.07 26.48 -11.95
CA PRO A 197 -9.66 25.25 -12.44
C PRO A 197 -8.62 24.12 -12.53
N MET A 198 -8.87 23.05 -11.80
CA MET A 198 -7.98 21.87 -11.72
C MET A 198 -8.36 20.73 -12.67
N GLY A 199 -9.55 20.78 -13.27
CA GLY A 199 -10.08 19.70 -14.11
C GLY A 199 -9.21 19.34 -15.31
N GLY A 200 -8.45 20.30 -15.84
CA GLY A 200 -7.49 20.07 -16.92
C GLY A 200 -6.37 19.11 -16.52
N ILE A 201 -5.76 19.31 -15.35
CA ILE A 201 -4.66 18.48 -14.84
C ILE A 201 -5.16 17.06 -14.61
N THR A 202 -6.25 16.87 -13.85
CA THR A 202 -6.77 15.53 -13.54
C THR A 202 -7.10 14.74 -14.81
N ARG A 203 -7.84 15.35 -15.75
CA ARG A 203 -8.24 14.69 -17.00
C ARG A 203 -7.05 14.39 -17.91
N ASN A 204 -6.14 15.36 -18.09
CA ASN A 204 -5.03 15.21 -19.01
C ASN A 204 -3.99 14.23 -18.43
N THR A 205 -3.70 14.29 -17.12
CA THR A 205 -2.87 13.28 -16.44
C THR A 205 -3.47 11.88 -16.64
N GLY A 206 -4.76 11.68 -16.35
CA GLY A 206 -5.40 10.38 -16.57
C GLY A 206 -5.36 9.89 -18.02
N THR A 207 -5.31 10.81 -18.99
CA THR A 207 -5.18 10.46 -20.41
C THR A 207 -3.74 10.12 -20.78
N VAL A 208 -2.75 10.88 -20.30
CA VAL A 208 -1.32 10.56 -20.50
C VAL A 208 -0.98 9.20 -19.90
N ILE A 209 -1.42 8.93 -18.66
CA ILE A 209 -1.13 7.65 -18.00
C ILE A 209 -1.76 6.47 -18.75
N ARG A 210 -3.00 6.60 -19.23
CA ARG A 210 -3.61 5.57 -20.09
C ARG A 210 -2.83 5.33 -21.38
N ARG A 211 -2.26 6.38 -21.99
CA ARG A 211 -1.38 6.23 -23.16
C ARG A 211 -0.09 5.50 -22.82
N ILE A 212 0.53 5.80 -21.68
CA ILE A 212 1.74 5.09 -21.21
C ILE A 212 1.43 3.61 -20.98
N ILE A 213 0.27 3.27 -20.40
CA ILE A 213 -0.15 1.87 -20.26
C ILE A 213 -0.27 1.21 -21.64
N GLY A 214 -0.89 1.89 -22.61
CA GLY A 214 -1.04 1.38 -23.98
C GLY A 214 0.27 1.17 -24.74
N LEU A 215 1.40 1.72 -24.27
CA LEU A 215 2.73 1.45 -24.83
C LEU A 215 3.18 0.00 -24.64
N ALA A 216 2.57 -0.72 -23.69
CA ALA A 216 2.84 -2.13 -23.48
C ALA A 216 2.14 -3.05 -24.50
N ASP A 217 1.16 -2.52 -25.23
CA ASP A 217 0.43 -3.25 -26.28
C ASP A 217 0.87 -2.84 -27.69
N SER A 218 1.92 -2.00 -27.84
CA SER A 218 2.48 -1.64 -29.15
C SER A 218 3.30 -2.79 -29.77
N VAL A 219 3.53 -2.73 -31.09
CA VAL A 219 4.32 -3.72 -31.83
C VAL A 219 5.49 -3.05 -32.55
N PRO A 220 6.76 -3.26 -32.11
CA PRO A 220 7.16 -3.92 -30.86
C PRO A 220 6.75 -3.12 -29.61
N PRO A 221 6.68 -3.74 -28.42
CA PRO A 221 6.32 -3.05 -27.18
C PRO A 221 7.38 -2.02 -26.81
N VAL A 222 6.95 -0.79 -26.52
CA VAL A 222 7.85 0.27 -26.04
C VAL A 222 8.23 0.03 -24.57
N LEU A 223 7.27 -0.45 -23.76
CA LEU A 223 7.48 -0.92 -22.40
C LEU A 223 6.99 -2.35 -22.28
N GLU A 224 7.62 -3.16 -21.45
CA GLU A 224 7.00 -4.44 -21.07
C GLU A 224 5.85 -4.19 -20.07
N LYS A 225 4.87 -5.10 -20.00
CA LYS A 225 3.74 -4.96 -19.06
C LYS A 225 4.20 -4.83 -17.59
N PRO A 226 5.11 -5.67 -17.08
CA PRO A 226 5.63 -5.49 -15.71
C PRO A 226 6.38 -4.17 -15.54
N GLU A 227 7.11 -3.72 -16.55
CA GLU A 227 7.82 -2.44 -16.54
C GLU A 227 6.85 -1.27 -16.39
N ALA A 228 5.76 -1.25 -17.17
CA ALA A 228 4.72 -0.22 -17.07
C ALA A 228 4.04 -0.22 -15.70
N VAL A 229 3.72 -1.40 -15.14
CA VAL A 229 3.13 -1.52 -13.80
C VAL A 229 4.06 -0.94 -12.74
N ILE A 230 5.33 -1.36 -12.70
CA ILE A 230 6.32 -0.88 -11.73
C ILE A 230 6.50 0.64 -11.83
N LEU A 231 6.70 1.17 -13.04
CA LEU A 231 6.89 2.60 -13.26
C LEU A 231 5.72 3.43 -12.74
N LEU A 232 4.50 3.00 -13.06
CA LEU A 232 3.30 3.75 -12.70
C LEU A 232 2.93 3.59 -11.22
N THR A 233 3.18 2.42 -10.62
CA THR A 233 3.05 2.23 -9.16
C THR A 233 4.00 3.14 -8.41
N MET A 234 5.30 3.15 -8.77
CA MET A 234 6.29 4.00 -8.11
C MET A 234 6.00 5.50 -8.31
N ARG A 235 5.56 5.90 -9.51
CA ARG A 235 5.05 7.25 -9.75
C ARG A 235 3.88 7.60 -8.83
N ASN A 236 2.93 6.69 -8.68
CA ASN A 236 1.76 6.90 -7.83
C ASN A 236 2.17 7.03 -6.36
N ASN A 237 3.02 6.12 -5.87
CA ASN A 237 3.57 6.15 -4.51
C ASN A 237 4.19 7.50 -4.18
N ARG A 238 5.13 7.93 -5.01
CA ARG A 238 5.81 9.21 -4.86
C ARG A 238 4.83 10.37 -4.79
N ARG A 239 3.84 10.41 -5.68
CA ARG A 239 2.84 11.50 -5.70
C ARG A 239 1.95 11.51 -4.47
N LEU A 240 1.49 10.34 -4.03
CA LEU A 240 0.62 10.24 -2.86
C LEU A 240 1.36 10.59 -1.57
N LEU A 241 2.61 10.16 -1.42
CA LEU A 241 3.46 10.54 -0.30
C LEU A 241 3.73 12.05 -0.27
N GLN A 242 4.11 12.64 -1.41
CA GLN A 242 4.33 14.09 -1.51
C GLN A 242 3.06 14.89 -1.22
N ASN A 243 1.90 14.44 -1.71
CA ASN A 243 0.61 15.05 -1.41
C ASN A 243 0.35 15.10 0.09
N ALA A 244 0.42 13.95 0.76
CA ALA A 244 0.13 13.86 2.18
C ALA A 244 1.14 14.67 3.00
N ALA A 245 2.43 14.63 2.64
CA ALA A 245 3.47 15.41 3.29
C ALA A 245 3.23 16.91 3.18
N ALA A 246 2.97 17.42 1.97
CA ALA A 246 2.67 18.83 1.75
C ALA A 246 1.43 19.28 2.53
N CYS A 247 0.35 18.48 2.53
CA CYS A 247 -0.86 18.80 3.30
C CYS A 247 -0.61 18.82 4.82
N VAL A 248 0.15 17.86 5.33
CA VAL A 248 0.49 17.79 6.76
C VAL A 248 1.33 19.00 7.19
N GLU A 249 2.33 19.39 6.38
CA GLU A 249 3.18 20.55 6.60
C GLU A 249 2.38 21.86 6.53
N ASP A 250 1.58 22.04 5.48
CA ASP A 250 0.72 23.21 5.30
C ASP A 250 -0.19 23.42 6.52
N LEU A 251 -0.81 22.35 7.06
CA LEU A 251 -1.72 22.41 8.22
C LEU A 251 -1.04 22.79 9.54
N GLU A 252 0.27 22.97 9.58
CA GLU A 252 0.95 23.57 10.73
C GLU A 252 0.66 25.07 10.83
N VAL A 253 0.50 25.75 9.70
CA VAL A 253 0.34 27.23 9.63
C VAL A 253 -0.91 27.68 8.88
N LEU A 254 -1.47 26.85 8.01
CA LEU A 254 -2.62 27.15 7.18
C LEU A 254 -3.90 27.19 8.02
N ARG A 255 -4.69 28.24 7.79
CA ARG A 255 -6.08 28.32 8.23
C ARG A 255 -6.98 27.89 7.09
N ILE A 256 -7.73 26.82 7.31
CA ILE A 256 -8.74 26.32 6.37
C ILE A 256 -9.81 27.40 6.15
N LYS A 257 -10.09 27.69 4.87
CA LYS A 257 -11.02 28.75 4.47
C LYS A 257 -12.47 28.28 4.43
N ASP A 258 -12.70 27.06 3.92
CA ASP A 258 -14.02 26.49 3.67
C ASP A 258 -13.97 24.95 3.68
N ASP A 259 -15.16 24.34 3.70
CA ASP A 259 -15.32 22.88 3.74
C ASP A 259 -14.78 22.17 2.50
N GLY A 260 -14.76 22.85 1.35
CA GLY A 260 -14.19 22.31 0.12
C GLY A 260 -12.66 22.16 0.23
N GLN A 261 -11.99 23.18 0.75
CA GLN A 261 -10.56 23.12 1.06
C GLN A 261 -10.28 22.06 2.14
N ALA A 262 -11.10 22.00 3.19
CA ALA A 262 -10.98 21.00 4.24
C ALA A 262 -11.06 19.56 3.68
N ALA A 263 -12.07 19.29 2.85
CA ALA A 263 -12.28 18.01 2.21
C ALA A 263 -11.12 17.65 1.24
N ALA A 264 -10.60 18.62 0.48
CA ALA A 264 -9.45 18.38 -0.39
C ALA A 264 -8.21 17.94 0.41
N TYR A 265 -7.88 18.65 1.49
CA TYR A 265 -6.77 18.27 2.37
C TYR A 265 -7.01 16.92 3.05
N LEU A 266 -8.24 16.66 3.52
CA LEU A 266 -8.61 15.39 4.13
C LEU A 266 -8.29 14.24 3.19
N TRP A 267 -8.81 14.28 1.96
CA TRP A 267 -8.57 13.23 0.98
C TRP A 267 -7.10 13.11 0.63
N MET A 268 -6.38 14.21 0.40
CA MET A 268 -4.95 14.16 0.06
C MET A 268 -4.08 13.53 1.15
N ILE A 269 -4.40 13.74 2.42
CA ILE A 269 -3.71 13.11 3.55
C ILE A 269 -4.02 11.61 3.65
N LEU A 270 -5.24 11.21 3.27
CA LEU A 270 -5.70 9.83 3.42
C LEU A 270 -5.24 8.88 2.32
N GLN A 271 -5.03 9.39 1.11
CA GLN A 271 -4.75 8.57 -0.06
C GLN A 271 -3.63 7.52 0.13
N PRO A 272 -2.46 7.83 0.75
CA PRO A 272 -1.43 6.82 0.97
C PRO A 272 -1.94 5.60 1.76
N TRP A 273 -2.79 5.83 2.76
CA TRP A 273 -3.27 4.79 3.66
C TRP A 273 -4.31 3.87 3.01
N ILE A 274 -5.15 4.41 2.13
CA ILE A 274 -6.28 3.67 1.55
C ILE A 274 -6.01 3.13 0.13
N THR A 275 -4.90 3.54 -0.50
CA THR A 275 -4.59 3.19 -1.91
C THR A 275 -3.37 2.28 -2.06
N PHE A 276 -2.43 2.27 -1.12
CA PHE A 276 -1.26 1.41 -1.22
C PHE A 276 -1.60 -0.07 -0.98
N ASP A 277 -1.19 -0.90 -1.93
CA ASP A 277 -1.28 -2.36 -1.87
C ASP A 277 0.10 -2.99 -1.59
N GLY A 278 0.16 -4.32 -1.54
CA GLY A 278 1.40 -5.04 -1.27
C GLY A 278 2.52 -4.73 -2.27
N LEU A 279 2.19 -4.48 -3.54
CA LEU A 279 3.18 -4.13 -4.55
C LEU A 279 3.70 -2.70 -4.34
N ALA A 280 2.82 -1.76 -4.01
CA ALA A 280 3.21 -0.40 -3.66
C ALA A 280 4.24 -0.40 -2.51
N TYR A 281 3.98 -1.15 -1.44
CA TYR A 281 4.91 -1.26 -0.31
C TYR A 281 6.22 -1.97 -0.68
N ALA A 282 6.16 -3.02 -1.50
CA ALA A 282 7.36 -3.76 -1.92
C ALA A 282 8.31 -2.93 -2.80
N LEU A 283 7.78 -1.92 -3.50
CA LEU A 283 8.55 -1.06 -4.39
C LEU A 283 9.12 0.20 -3.73
N MET A 284 8.77 0.50 -2.48
CA MET A 284 9.26 1.70 -1.77
C MET A 284 10.76 1.61 -1.44
N ASP A 285 11.47 2.74 -1.53
CA ASP A 285 12.81 2.86 -0.96
C ASP A 285 12.77 3.27 0.52
N GLU A 286 13.94 3.25 1.18
CA GLU A 286 14.08 3.62 2.59
C GLU A 286 13.61 5.05 2.88
N GLY A 287 13.79 5.98 1.94
CA GLY A 287 13.36 7.36 2.10
C GLY A 287 11.82 7.49 2.04
N GLU A 288 11.18 6.75 1.14
CA GLU A 288 9.72 6.68 1.08
C GLU A 288 9.12 6.02 2.32
N TRP A 289 9.74 4.96 2.84
CA TRP A 289 9.35 4.34 4.10
C TRP A 289 9.46 5.29 5.28
N HIS A 290 10.59 5.99 5.41
CA HIS A 290 10.80 6.96 6.47
C HIS A 290 9.76 8.08 6.45
N LEU A 291 9.47 8.62 5.25
CA LEU A 291 8.42 9.63 5.09
C LEU A 291 7.04 9.09 5.50
N LEU A 292 6.72 7.85 5.14
CA LEU A 292 5.46 7.23 5.53
C LEU A 292 5.36 7.03 7.06
N GLU A 293 6.47 6.70 7.72
CA GLU A 293 6.55 6.61 9.19
C GLU A 293 6.34 7.97 9.87
N GLU A 294 6.94 9.04 9.34
CA GLU A 294 6.68 10.40 9.82
C GLU A 294 5.21 10.79 9.65
N LEU A 295 4.63 10.46 8.49
CA LEU A 295 3.22 10.68 8.20
C LEU A 295 2.32 9.90 9.18
N ALA A 296 2.65 8.65 9.49
CA ALA A 296 1.87 7.85 10.45
C ALA A 296 1.74 8.52 11.82
N VAL A 297 2.79 9.24 12.26
CA VAL A 297 2.79 9.99 13.52
C VAL A 297 1.97 11.28 13.41
N LYS A 298 2.13 12.03 12.31
CA LYS A 298 1.53 13.36 12.15
C LYS A 298 0.06 13.32 11.69
N THR A 299 -0.32 12.33 10.88
CA THR A 299 -1.64 12.24 10.24
C THR A 299 -2.80 12.36 11.24
N PRO A 300 -2.86 11.64 12.37
CA PRO A 300 -4.00 11.75 13.29
C PRO A 300 -4.22 13.19 13.80
N GLY A 301 -3.13 13.89 14.14
CA GLY A 301 -3.18 15.28 14.58
C GLY A 301 -3.61 16.23 13.46
N SER A 302 -3.09 16.04 12.24
CA SER A 302 -3.47 16.85 11.08
C SER A 302 -4.92 16.65 10.69
N LEU A 303 -5.42 15.41 10.70
CA LEU A 303 -6.82 15.10 10.45
C LEU A 303 -7.74 15.71 11.52
N GLY A 304 -7.33 15.71 12.79
CA GLY A 304 -8.08 16.37 13.87
C GLY A 304 -8.25 17.88 13.69
N LYS A 305 -7.40 18.54 12.90
CA LYS A 305 -7.54 19.97 12.54
C LYS A 305 -8.59 20.22 11.45
N LEU A 306 -8.85 19.21 10.61
CA LEU A 306 -9.81 19.27 9.52
C LEU A 306 -11.19 18.88 10.09
N LYS A 307 -11.88 19.83 10.73
CA LYS A 307 -13.27 19.64 11.15
C LYS A 307 -14.17 19.57 9.91
N VAL A 308 -14.35 18.38 9.35
CA VAL A 308 -15.25 18.15 8.21
C VAL A 308 -16.50 17.45 8.71
N ASP A 309 -17.62 18.17 8.71
CA ASP A 309 -18.93 17.59 9.01
C ASP A 309 -19.22 16.45 8.01
N GLY A 310 -19.59 15.27 8.54
CA GLY A 310 -19.85 14.10 7.70
C GLY A 310 -18.60 13.37 7.18
N SER A 311 -17.45 13.50 7.85
CA SER A 311 -16.28 12.63 7.57
C SER A 311 -16.71 11.17 7.42
N PRO A 312 -16.38 10.49 6.32
CA PRO A 312 -16.95 9.17 6.02
C PRO A 312 -16.38 8.03 6.88
N PHE A 313 -15.39 8.30 7.73
CA PHE A 313 -14.81 7.33 8.66
C PHE A 313 -14.37 8.01 9.95
N ASP A 314 -14.39 7.24 11.04
CA ASP A 314 -13.78 7.60 12.31
C ASP A 314 -12.25 7.48 12.19
N ILE A 315 -11.55 8.60 12.34
CA ILE A 315 -10.09 8.69 12.27
C ILE A 315 -9.43 7.76 13.30
N ASN A 316 -10.08 7.56 14.46
CA ASN A 316 -9.55 6.66 15.49
C ASN A 316 -9.72 5.19 15.10
N ALA A 317 -10.77 4.84 14.36
CA ALA A 317 -10.99 3.47 13.90
C ALA A 317 -10.12 3.11 12.68
N LEU A 318 -9.65 4.11 11.92
CA LEU A 318 -8.92 3.91 10.66
C LEU A 318 -7.75 2.92 10.77
N PRO A 319 -6.83 2.98 11.76
CA PRO A 319 -5.72 2.05 11.80
C PRO A 319 -6.14 0.59 12.00
N ALA A 320 -7.16 0.34 12.81
CA ALA A 320 -7.70 -1.01 13.02
C ALA A 320 -8.33 -1.54 11.72
N LEU A 321 -9.12 -0.71 11.03
CA LEU A 321 -9.72 -1.04 9.74
C LEU A 321 -8.67 -1.36 8.67
N LEU A 322 -7.56 -0.61 8.62
CA LEU A 322 -6.47 -0.85 7.69
C LEU A 322 -5.75 -2.17 7.98
N ILE A 323 -5.46 -2.45 9.26
CA ILE A 323 -4.87 -3.72 9.70
C ILE A 323 -5.80 -4.89 9.34
N GLU A 324 -7.09 -4.75 9.62
CA GLU A 324 -8.10 -5.74 9.27
C GLU A 324 -8.13 -6.00 7.77
N THR A 325 -8.23 -4.94 6.97
CA THR A 325 -8.25 -5.04 5.50
C THR A 325 -6.98 -5.69 4.97
N PHE A 326 -5.82 -5.41 5.56
CA PHE A 326 -4.56 -5.98 5.09
C PHE A 326 -4.36 -7.45 5.49
N ILE A 327 -4.81 -7.85 6.68
CA ILE A 327 -4.65 -9.22 7.19
C ILE A 327 -5.75 -10.14 6.67
N LEU A 328 -6.98 -9.64 6.60
CA LEU A 328 -8.18 -10.42 6.31
C LEU A 328 -8.76 -10.17 4.92
N GLY A 329 -8.30 -9.15 4.19
CA GLY A 329 -8.77 -8.84 2.83
C GLY A 329 -8.25 -9.77 1.75
#